data_AF-A0A382BMD1-F1
#
_entry.id   AF-A0A382BMD1-F1
#
_cell.length_a   1.000
_cell.length_b   1.000
_cell.length_c   1.000
_cell.angle_alpha   90.00
_cell.angle_beta   90.00
_cell.angle_gamma   90.00
#
_symmetry.space_group_name_H-M   'P 1'
#
loop_
_entity.id
_entity.type
_entity.pdbx_description
1 polymer ?
#
loop_
_entity_poly.entity_id
_entity_poly.type
_entity_poly.pdbx_seq_one_letter_code
_entity_poly.pdbx_strand_id
1 'polypeptide(L)'
;LPGFVALCPGLPVSDVSNWRSAFLPGICQGTYVDTRKKKVSEMLPNLRNELVSGEAQAKQLELFRKLNERHLAERQGDPDLEARIKSFELAFRMQTSATDAFDVEQEPLHVRERYGKTPQARQLLMARRLLERGVRYVQCYHGHVQPWDSHSNIHLEHRQLGHECDQGIAALLTDLKERGLFEDTLVLCGGEFGRTPAVELPQPGTGNVELGRDHNHYGFSLWLAGGGVKGGMTYGATDDFGYRAIDKPVHVHDLHATILHLMGFDHEKLTYRFSGRDFRLTDVYGKVVRGILA
;
A
#
# COMPACT_ATOMS: atom_id res chain seq x y z
N LEU A 1 10.59 1.29 -12.45
CA LEU A 1 10.15 0.62 -11.19
C LEU A 1 8.71 0.11 -11.36
N PRO A 2 8.24 -0.84 -10.52
CA PRO A 2 6.85 -1.30 -10.53
C PRO A 2 5.87 -0.15 -10.25
N GLY A 3 4.65 -0.25 -10.77
CA GLY A 3 3.60 0.74 -10.50
C GLY A 3 3.07 0.66 -9.07
N PHE A 4 3.00 -0.56 -8.52
CA PHE A 4 2.52 -0.87 -7.17
C PHE A 4 3.57 -1.71 -6.41
N VAL A 5 4.05 -1.18 -5.28
CA VAL A 5 4.90 -1.90 -4.32
C VAL A 5 4.16 -2.12 -3.00
N ALA A 6 4.11 -3.36 -2.54
CA ALA A 6 3.65 -3.73 -1.21
C ALA A 6 4.87 -3.99 -0.31
N LEU A 7 5.19 -3.01 0.53
CA LEU A 7 6.21 -3.12 1.57
C LEU A 7 5.58 -3.77 2.79
N CYS A 8 5.96 -5.03 3.07
CA CYS A 8 5.30 -5.79 4.13
C CYS A 8 6.32 -6.65 4.91
N PRO A 9 6.36 -6.56 6.25
CA PRO A 9 7.28 -7.37 7.04
C PRO A 9 6.73 -8.80 7.23
N GLY A 10 7.02 -9.67 6.26
CA GLY A 10 6.39 -10.98 6.12
C GLY A 10 5.02 -10.89 5.44
N LEU A 11 4.25 -11.97 5.46
CA LEU A 11 2.89 -11.95 4.91
C LEU A 11 1.88 -11.53 6.00
N PRO A 12 0.90 -10.66 5.66
CA PRO A 12 -0.20 -10.34 6.55
C PRO A 12 -1.28 -11.42 6.47
N VAL A 13 -2.33 -11.30 7.27
CA VAL A 13 -3.53 -12.15 7.10
C VAL A 13 -4.04 -12.09 5.67
N SER A 14 -4.47 -13.24 5.13
CA SER A 14 -4.87 -13.42 3.72
C SER A 14 -3.75 -13.27 2.69
N ASP A 15 -2.50 -13.21 3.14
CA ASP A 15 -1.28 -13.27 2.33
C ASP A 15 -1.31 -12.32 1.13
N VAL A 16 -0.94 -12.82 -0.04
CA VAL A 16 -0.86 -12.09 -1.31
C VAL A 16 -2.20 -11.56 -1.79
N SER A 17 -3.33 -11.99 -1.21
CA SER A 17 -4.69 -11.56 -1.63
C SER A 17 -4.90 -10.06 -1.46
N ASN A 18 -4.18 -9.44 -0.52
CA ASN A 18 -4.32 -8.03 -0.21
C ASN A 18 -3.76 -7.06 -1.27
N TRP A 19 -2.96 -7.55 -2.23
CA TRP A 19 -2.35 -6.74 -3.29
C TRP A 19 -2.44 -7.39 -4.68
N ARG A 20 -3.50 -8.18 -4.91
CA ARG A 20 -3.77 -8.77 -6.24
C ARG A 20 -4.31 -7.72 -7.20
N SER A 21 -4.00 -7.86 -8.48
CA SER A 21 -4.68 -7.06 -9.53
C SER A 21 -6.18 -7.37 -9.62
N ALA A 22 -6.60 -8.55 -9.16
CA ALA A 22 -7.97 -9.04 -9.26
C ALA A 22 -8.48 -9.01 -10.71
N PHE A 23 -9.39 -8.10 -11.05
CA PHE A 23 -9.93 -7.92 -12.41
C PHE A 23 -9.20 -6.84 -13.22
N LEU A 24 -8.21 -6.16 -12.63
CA LEU A 24 -7.34 -5.23 -13.34
C LEU A 24 -6.29 -5.99 -14.17
N PRO A 25 -5.73 -5.37 -15.22
CA PRO A 25 -4.63 -5.97 -15.98
C PRO A 25 -3.48 -6.43 -15.08
N GLY A 26 -2.82 -7.54 -15.43
CA GLY A 26 -1.77 -8.13 -14.58
C GLY A 26 -0.59 -7.20 -14.27
N ILE A 27 -0.38 -6.13 -15.06
CA ILE A 27 0.61 -5.09 -14.74
C ILE A 27 0.31 -4.33 -13.44
N CYS A 28 -0.93 -4.35 -12.97
CA CYS A 28 -1.37 -3.74 -11.72
C CYS A 28 -1.10 -4.64 -10.50
N GLN A 29 -0.54 -5.85 -10.70
CA GLN A 29 -0.20 -6.75 -9.60
C GLN A 29 0.84 -6.10 -8.67
N GLY A 30 0.56 -6.10 -7.36
CA GLY A 30 1.49 -5.57 -6.37
C GLY A 30 2.78 -6.39 -6.32
N THR A 31 3.91 -5.68 -6.34
CA THR A 31 5.24 -6.27 -6.13
C THR A 31 5.51 -6.32 -4.63
N TYR A 32 5.48 -7.52 -4.06
CA TYR A 32 5.78 -7.75 -2.65
C TYR A 32 7.27 -7.60 -2.34
N VAL A 33 7.56 -6.91 -1.25
CA VAL A 33 8.92 -6.74 -0.71
C VAL A 33 8.90 -7.02 0.78
N ASP A 34 9.64 -8.04 1.21
CA ASP A 34 9.77 -8.38 2.64
C ASP A 34 10.68 -7.38 3.35
N THR A 35 10.07 -6.43 4.06
CA THR A 35 10.82 -5.37 4.74
C THR A 35 11.53 -5.82 6.01
N ARG A 36 11.42 -7.10 6.43
CA ARG A 36 12.28 -7.66 7.49
C ARG A 36 13.71 -7.85 7.01
N LYS A 37 13.89 -8.11 5.71
CA LYS A 37 15.20 -8.21 5.08
C LYS A 37 15.89 -6.85 5.10
N LYS A 38 17.22 -6.84 5.22
CA LYS A 38 18.03 -5.60 5.24
C LYS A 38 18.80 -5.38 3.95
N LYS A 39 19.17 -6.46 3.26
CA LYS A 39 19.91 -6.37 2.00
C LYS A 39 18.93 -6.36 0.84
N VAL A 40 19.15 -5.49 -0.13
CA VAL A 40 18.30 -5.41 -1.33
C VAL A 40 18.28 -6.74 -2.10
N SER A 41 19.41 -7.47 -2.13
CA SER A 41 19.49 -8.79 -2.77
C SER A 41 18.59 -9.86 -2.13
N GLU A 42 18.24 -9.69 -0.85
CA GLU A 42 17.32 -10.58 -0.13
C GLU A 42 15.86 -10.13 -0.26
N MET A 43 15.64 -8.81 -0.34
CA MET A 43 14.33 -8.21 -0.60
C MET A 43 13.82 -8.55 -2.01
N LEU A 44 14.74 -8.56 -2.97
CA LEU A 44 14.48 -8.79 -4.38
C LEU A 44 15.49 -9.83 -4.90
N PRO A 45 15.17 -11.12 -4.77
CA PRO A 45 16.05 -12.18 -5.25
C PRO A 45 16.21 -12.10 -6.77
N ASN A 46 17.34 -12.61 -7.28
CA ASN A 46 17.65 -12.67 -8.73
C ASN A 46 17.75 -11.30 -9.42
N LEU A 47 18.06 -10.23 -8.67
CA LEU A 47 18.39 -8.93 -9.23
C LEU A 47 19.64 -8.94 -10.12
N ARG A 48 20.54 -9.90 -9.92
CA ARG A 48 21.77 -10.05 -10.71
C ARG A 48 21.85 -11.47 -11.25
N ASN A 49 22.29 -11.59 -12.50
CA ASN A 49 22.64 -12.87 -13.10
C ASN A 49 24.14 -13.12 -12.88
N GLU A 50 24.47 -14.19 -12.16
CA GLU A 50 25.88 -14.54 -11.88
C GLU A 50 26.53 -15.38 -12.99
N LEU A 51 25.73 -15.90 -13.94
CA LEU A 51 26.19 -16.84 -14.97
C LEU A 51 26.57 -16.16 -16.29
N VAL A 52 25.97 -15.01 -16.60
CA VAL A 52 26.22 -14.27 -17.85
C VAL A 52 26.55 -12.81 -17.55
N SER A 53 27.38 -12.20 -18.41
CA SER A 53 27.66 -10.77 -18.31
C SER A 53 26.42 -9.93 -18.58
N GLY A 54 26.37 -8.72 -18.03
CA GLY A 54 25.24 -7.80 -18.25
C GLY A 54 24.99 -7.49 -19.74
N GLU A 55 26.05 -7.42 -20.55
CA GLU A 55 25.92 -7.22 -22.00
C GLU A 55 25.30 -8.44 -22.71
N ALA A 56 25.72 -9.66 -22.34
CA ALA A 56 25.15 -10.88 -22.90
C ALA A 56 23.67 -11.04 -22.49
N GLN A 57 23.35 -10.75 -21.23
CA GLN A 57 21.99 -10.75 -20.72
C GLN A 57 21.11 -9.73 -21.45
N ALA A 58 21.61 -8.51 -21.69
CA ALA A 58 20.89 -7.49 -22.46
C ALA A 58 20.57 -7.96 -23.89
N LYS A 59 21.53 -8.60 -24.58
CA LYS A 59 21.30 -9.17 -25.92
C LYS A 59 20.26 -10.29 -25.92
N GLN A 60 20.29 -11.18 -24.92
CA GLN A 60 19.28 -12.25 -24.76
C GLN A 60 17.88 -11.67 -24.55
N LEU A 61 17.76 -10.66 -23.67
CA LEU A 61 16.48 -10.02 -23.39
C LEU A 61 15.94 -9.25 -24.59
N GLU A 62 16.80 -8.60 -25.37
CA GLU A 62 16.40 -7.95 -26.62
C GLU A 62 15.85 -8.95 -27.65
N LEU A 63 16.44 -10.14 -27.74
CA LEU A 63 15.90 -11.22 -28.55
C LEU A 63 14.54 -11.69 -28.03
N PHE A 64 14.40 -11.92 -26.72
CA PHE A 64 13.12 -12.28 -26.11
C PHE A 64 12.03 -11.23 -26.36
N ARG A 65 12.38 -9.94 -26.26
CA ARG A 65 11.47 -8.83 -26.56
C ARG A 65 10.96 -8.90 -27.99
N LYS A 66 11.85 -9.07 -28.98
CA LYS A 66 11.46 -9.22 -30.40
C LYS A 66 10.56 -10.44 -30.65
N LEU A 67 10.85 -11.57 -30.00
CA LEU A 67 10.02 -12.77 -30.11
C LEU A 67 8.63 -12.55 -29.50
N ASN A 68 8.58 -11.89 -28.34
CA ASN A 68 7.33 -11.53 -27.66
C ASN A 68 6.49 -10.54 -28.48
N GLU A 69 7.11 -9.50 -29.05
CA GLU A 69 6.44 -8.52 -29.92
C GLU A 69 5.83 -9.19 -31.15
N ARG A 70 6.57 -10.11 -31.79
CA ARG A 70 6.05 -10.91 -32.92
C ARG A 70 4.88 -11.79 -32.48
N HIS A 71 5.01 -12.46 -31.34
CA HIS A 71 3.96 -13.33 -30.81
C HIS A 71 2.68 -12.57 -30.46
N LEU A 72 2.84 -11.35 -29.93
CA LEU A 72 1.74 -10.43 -29.61
C LEU A 72 1.06 -9.91 -30.88
N ALA A 73 1.81 -9.61 -31.94
CA ALA A 73 1.26 -9.16 -33.22
C ALA A 73 0.30 -10.19 -33.85
N GLU A 74 0.54 -11.49 -33.63
CA GLU A 74 -0.33 -12.58 -34.09
C GLU A 74 -1.56 -12.79 -33.19
N ARG A 75 -1.59 -12.20 -31.98
CA ARG A 75 -2.62 -12.42 -30.93
C ARG A 75 -3.04 -11.08 -30.32
N GLN A 76 -3.43 -10.14 -31.18
CA GLN A 76 -3.87 -8.83 -30.73
C GLN A 76 -5.03 -8.96 -29.74
N GLY A 77 -4.89 -8.32 -28.57
CA GLY A 77 -5.93 -8.33 -27.53
C GLY A 77 -5.86 -9.49 -26.54
N ASP A 78 -4.73 -10.21 -26.42
CA ASP A 78 -4.49 -11.16 -25.34
C ASP A 78 -3.88 -10.44 -24.09
N PRO A 79 -4.69 -10.13 -23.06
CA PRO A 79 -4.24 -9.37 -21.90
C PRO A 79 -3.24 -10.14 -21.02
N ASP A 80 -3.29 -11.48 -21.04
CA ASP A 80 -2.41 -12.32 -20.23
C ASP A 80 -1.01 -12.35 -20.84
N LEU A 81 -0.93 -12.45 -22.17
CA LEU A 81 0.34 -12.34 -22.89
C LEU A 81 0.97 -10.96 -22.68
N GLU A 82 0.20 -9.88 -22.83
CA GLU A 82 0.72 -8.52 -22.59
C GLU A 82 1.23 -8.32 -21.15
N ALA A 83 0.47 -8.79 -20.16
CA ALA A 83 0.87 -8.71 -18.76
C ALA A 83 2.18 -9.46 -18.49
N ARG A 84 2.35 -10.63 -19.11
CA ARG A 84 3.57 -11.44 -18.99
C ARG A 84 4.78 -10.74 -19.60
N ILE A 85 4.64 -10.16 -20.80
CA ILE A 85 5.71 -9.39 -21.46
C ILE A 85 6.14 -8.22 -20.57
N LYS A 86 5.18 -7.40 -20.12
CA LYS A 86 5.44 -6.23 -19.28
C LYS A 86 6.07 -6.61 -17.93
N SER A 87 5.72 -7.76 -17.37
CA SER A 87 6.32 -8.27 -16.11
C SER A 87 7.80 -8.60 -16.27
N PHE A 88 8.21 -9.22 -17.38
CA PHE A 88 9.62 -9.50 -17.64
C PHE A 88 10.44 -8.22 -17.88
N GLU A 89 9.90 -7.27 -18.64
CA GLU A 89 10.54 -5.97 -18.86
C GLU A 89 10.68 -5.17 -17.55
N LEU A 90 9.67 -5.24 -16.69
CA LEU A 90 9.71 -4.66 -15.36
C LEU A 90 10.83 -5.28 -14.51
N ALA A 91 10.90 -6.62 -14.45
CA ALA A 91 11.94 -7.32 -13.71
C ALA A 91 13.35 -6.92 -14.18
N PHE A 92 13.55 -6.79 -15.49
CA PHE A 92 14.82 -6.30 -16.05
C PHE A 92 15.15 -4.87 -15.61
N ARG A 93 14.20 -3.93 -15.73
CA ARG A 93 14.42 -2.54 -15.27
C ARG A 93 14.71 -2.47 -13.78
N MET A 94 14.17 -3.39 -12.98
CA MET A 94 14.48 -3.47 -11.55
C MET A 94 15.94 -3.87 -11.30
N GLN A 95 16.58 -4.67 -12.16
CA GLN A 95 17.98 -5.09 -11.97
C GLN A 95 18.96 -3.90 -11.91
N THR A 96 18.67 -2.81 -12.61
CA THR A 96 19.51 -1.60 -12.63
C THR A 96 19.09 -0.54 -11.62
N SER A 97 17.79 -0.46 -11.27
CA SER A 97 17.22 0.63 -10.47
C SER A 97 16.82 0.26 -9.04
N ALA A 98 16.67 -1.03 -8.74
CA ALA A 98 16.15 -1.47 -7.44
C ALA A 98 17.13 -1.22 -6.29
N THR A 99 18.43 -1.44 -6.47
CA THR A 99 19.41 -1.19 -5.40
C THR A 99 19.33 0.24 -4.91
N ASP A 100 19.33 1.21 -5.82
CA ASP A 100 19.16 2.61 -5.46
C ASP A 100 17.77 2.88 -4.83
N ALA A 101 16.69 2.29 -5.33
CA ALA A 101 15.36 2.56 -4.78
C ALA A 101 15.17 2.03 -3.33
N PHE A 102 15.69 0.84 -3.01
CA PHE A 102 15.41 0.14 -1.76
C PHE A 102 16.50 0.27 -0.69
N ASP A 103 17.72 0.68 -1.06
CA ASP A 103 18.83 0.83 -0.12
C ASP A 103 18.76 2.16 0.64
N VAL A 104 18.22 2.10 1.85
CA VAL A 104 18.12 3.26 2.75
C VAL A 104 19.47 3.72 3.29
N GLU A 105 20.51 2.89 3.24
CA GLU A 105 21.83 3.25 3.77
C GLU A 105 22.51 4.33 2.92
N GLN A 106 22.01 4.56 1.71
CA GLN A 106 22.44 5.67 0.85
C GLN A 106 21.90 7.03 1.32
N GLU A 107 21.00 7.06 2.29
CA GLU A 107 20.54 8.31 2.90
C GLU A 107 21.52 8.83 3.94
N PRO A 108 21.73 10.16 4.01
CA PRO A 108 22.53 10.76 5.05
C PRO A 108 22.09 10.32 6.45
N LEU A 109 23.04 10.20 7.38
CA LEU A 109 22.76 9.75 8.75
C LEU A 109 21.63 10.55 9.42
N HIS A 110 21.63 11.88 9.26
CA HIS A 110 20.61 12.75 9.85
C HIS A 110 19.19 12.45 9.33
N VAL A 111 19.04 12.00 8.07
CA VAL A 111 17.74 11.59 7.51
C VAL A 111 17.29 10.28 8.17
N ARG A 112 18.19 9.31 8.27
CA ARG A 112 17.90 8.02 8.91
C ARG A 112 17.55 8.18 10.38
N GLU A 113 18.25 9.06 11.09
CA GLU A 113 17.95 9.39 12.49
C GLU A 113 16.61 10.11 12.66
N ARG A 114 16.25 11.01 11.73
CA ARG A 114 14.95 11.68 11.70
C ARG A 114 13.80 10.67 11.60
N TYR A 115 13.91 9.69 10.72
CA TYR A 115 12.91 8.62 10.58
C TYR A 115 12.85 7.70 11.81
N GLY A 116 14.01 7.40 12.39
CA GLY A 116 14.13 6.50 13.53
C GLY A 116 14.60 5.10 13.14
N LYS A 117 14.79 4.25 14.15
CA LYS A 117 15.47 2.94 14.01
C LYS A 117 14.50 1.76 13.92
N THR A 118 13.19 1.99 14.01
CA THR A 118 12.20 0.92 13.96
C THR A 118 12.13 0.31 12.55
N PRO A 119 11.71 -0.95 12.40
CA PRO A 119 11.45 -1.54 11.10
C PRO A 119 10.44 -0.72 10.29
N GLN A 120 9.40 -0.19 10.94
CA GLN A 120 8.38 0.64 10.30
C GLN A 120 8.96 1.98 9.81
N ALA A 121 9.81 2.63 10.59
CA ALA A 121 10.52 3.84 10.17
C ALA A 121 11.37 3.60 8.91
N ARG A 122 12.13 2.49 8.89
CA ARG A 122 12.90 2.10 7.69
C ARG A 122 12.00 1.88 6.49
N GLN A 123 10.87 1.22 6.67
CA GLN A 123 9.89 0.98 5.61
C GLN A 123 9.32 2.29 5.05
N LEU A 124 8.98 3.26 5.91
CA LEU A 124 8.47 4.56 5.47
C LEU A 124 9.56 5.37 4.73
N LEU A 125 10.83 5.22 5.11
CA LEU A 125 11.96 5.80 4.38
C LEU A 125 12.11 5.19 2.97
N MET A 126 11.96 3.86 2.86
CA MET A 126 11.92 3.18 1.56
C MET A 126 10.74 3.67 0.73
N ALA A 127 9.56 3.85 1.33
CA ALA A 127 8.39 4.36 0.63
C ALA A 127 8.64 5.74 0.02
N ARG A 128 9.27 6.65 0.79
CA ARG A 128 9.65 7.97 0.29
C ARG A 128 10.62 7.87 -0.91
N ARG A 129 11.65 7.03 -0.84
CA ARG A 129 12.59 6.78 -1.95
C ARG A 129 11.90 6.23 -3.20
N LEU A 130 10.88 5.38 -3.03
CA LEU A 130 10.09 4.83 -4.13
C LEU A 130 9.21 5.90 -4.79
N LEU A 131 8.59 6.77 -4.00
CA LEU A 131 7.76 7.88 -4.49
C LEU A 131 8.59 8.87 -5.32
N GLU A 132 9.78 9.26 -4.86
CA GLU A 132 10.72 10.10 -5.63
C GLU A 132 11.07 9.53 -7.00
N ARG A 133 11.06 8.20 -7.13
CA ARG A 133 11.42 7.49 -8.36
C ARG A 133 10.18 7.12 -9.18
N GLY A 134 9.03 7.70 -8.85
CA GLY A 134 7.81 7.62 -9.64
C GLY A 134 6.99 6.33 -9.46
N VAL A 135 7.21 5.57 -8.38
CA VAL A 135 6.27 4.50 -8.01
C VAL A 135 4.93 5.13 -7.65
N ARG A 136 3.85 4.64 -8.28
CA ARG A 136 2.53 5.30 -8.24
C ARG A 136 1.70 4.93 -7.03
N TYR A 137 1.93 3.76 -6.46
CA TYR A 137 1.25 3.28 -5.26
C TYR A 137 2.22 2.49 -4.39
N VAL A 138 2.41 2.93 -3.15
CA VAL A 138 3.22 2.24 -2.16
C VAL A 138 2.35 1.92 -0.96
N GLN A 139 2.18 0.64 -0.66
CA GLN A 139 1.46 0.17 0.51
C GLN A 139 2.45 -0.27 1.57
N CYS A 140 2.30 0.26 2.78
CA CYS A 140 3.18 -0.01 3.91
C CYS A 140 2.40 -0.74 5.01
N TYR A 141 2.66 -2.03 5.20
CA TYR A 141 2.07 -2.80 6.30
C TYR A 141 2.87 -2.62 7.58
N HIS A 142 2.19 -2.45 8.71
CA HIS A 142 2.86 -2.41 10.01
C HIS A 142 2.92 -3.83 10.58
N GLY A 143 4.14 -4.29 10.86
CA GLY A 143 4.42 -5.53 11.60
C GLY A 143 3.91 -6.84 10.99
N HIS A 144 4.22 -7.95 11.65
CA HIS A 144 3.99 -9.29 11.12
C HIS A 144 2.54 -9.74 11.35
N VAL A 145 1.90 -10.31 10.32
CA VAL A 145 0.53 -10.82 10.34
C VAL A 145 -0.51 -9.71 10.59
N GLN A 146 -0.84 -9.41 11.84
CA GLN A 146 -1.91 -8.48 12.23
C GLN A 146 -1.64 -7.80 13.59
N PRO A 147 -0.56 -7.02 13.75
CA PRO A 147 -0.19 -6.52 15.07
C PRO A 147 -1.21 -5.56 15.68
N TRP A 148 -2.07 -4.93 14.86
CA TRP A 148 -3.12 -4.02 15.33
C TRP A 148 -4.44 -4.74 15.71
N ASP A 149 -4.49 -6.07 15.59
CA ASP A 149 -5.67 -6.89 15.95
C ASP A 149 -5.58 -7.43 17.39
N SER A 150 -5.50 -6.50 18.34
CA SER A 150 -5.32 -6.82 19.76
C SER A 150 -6.64 -7.13 20.44
N HIS A 151 -6.90 -8.41 20.75
CA HIS A 151 -8.01 -8.90 21.58
C HIS A 151 -7.69 -8.91 23.09
N SER A 152 -6.63 -8.25 23.49
CA SER A 152 -6.26 -8.01 24.88
C SER A 152 -5.24 -6.88 24.98
N ASN A 153 -4.98 -6.38 26.21
CA ASN A 153 -3.91 -5.42 26.51
C ASN A 153 -3.80 -4.21 25.55
N ILE A 154 -4.93 -3.80 24.95
CA ILE A 154 -4.96 -2.83 23.84
C ILE A 154 -4.23 -1.53 24.18
N HIS A 155 -4.38 -1.06 25.42
CA HIS A 155 -3.68 0.15 25.88
C HIS A 155 -2.15 0.03 25.78
N LEU A 156 -1.58 -1.13 26.09
CA LEU A 156 -0.13 -1.36 26.04
C LEU A 156 0.32 -1.65 24.61
N GLU A 157 -0.37 -2.56 23.92
CA GLU A 157 0.00 -2.99 22.57
C GLU A 157 -0.12 -1.84 21.56
N HIS A 158 -1.27 -1.15 21.51
CA HIS A 158 -1.44 -0.04 20.56
C HIS A 158 -0.54 1.15 20.90
N ARG A 159 -0.21 1.38 22.18
CA ARG A 159 0.77 2.41 22.56
C ARG A 159 2.15 2.08 22.02
N GLN A 160 2.59 0.83 22.16
CA GLN A 160 3.86 0.38 21.59
C GLN A 160 3.86 0.54 20.06
N LEU A 161 2.82 0.06 19.38
CA LEU A 161 2.71 0.15 17.92
C LEU A 161 2.69 1.60 17.44
N GLY A 162 1.99 2.49 18.16
CA GLY A 162 2.03 3.93 17.92
C GLY A 162 3.46 4.48 18.01
N HIS A 163 4.20 4.15 19.07
CA HIS A 163 5.60 4.57 19.21
C HIS A 163 6.52 4.01 18.12
N GLU A 164 6.21 2.84 17.55
CA GLU A 164 7.00 2.26 16.47
C GLU A 164 6.86 3.00 15.14
N CYS A 165 5.73 3.66 14.88
CA CYS A 165 5.43 4.32 13.60
C CYS A 165 5.41 5.84 13.66
N ASP A 166 5.10 6.45 14.81
CA ASP A 166 4.86 7.90 14.96
C ASP A 166 6.00 8.75 14.39
N GLN A 167 7.23 8.50 14.84
CA GLN A 167 8.42 9.21 14.36
C GLN A 167 8.61 9.07 12.84
N GLY A 168 8.43 7.87 12.29
CA GLY A 168 8.60 7.60 10.87
C GLY A 168 7.52 8.25 10.01
N ILE A 169 6.27 8.30 10.50
CA ILE A 169 5.16 8.98 9.83
C ILE A 169 5.41 10.49 9.79
N ALA A 170 5.81 11.08 10.92
CA ALA A 170 6.14 12.51 11.00
C ALA A 170 7.30 12.86 10.04
N ALA A 171 8.35 12.03 10.01
CA ALA A 171 9.48 12.19 9.09
C ALA A 171 9.06 12.07 7.63
N LEU A 172 8.23 11.09 7.28
CA LEU A 172 7.71 10.92 5.92
C LEU A 172 6.94 12.15 5.45
N LEU A 173 5.99 12.63 6.26
CA LEU A 173 5.19 13.82 5.89
C LEU A 173 6.08 15.07 5.76
N THR A 174 7.10 15.19 6.59
CA THR A 174 8.10 16.28 6.51
C THR A 174 8.90 16.18 5.21
N ASP A 175 9.45 15.01 4.90
CA ASP A 175 10.24 14.78 3.68
C ASP A 175 9.39 15.00 2.41
N LEU A 176 8.14 14.55 2.39
CA LEU A 176 7.24 14.80 1.25
C LEU A 176 7.04 16.30 1.01
N LYS A 177 6.93 17.11 2.08
CA LYS A 177 6.81 18.57 1.95
C LYS A 177 8.12 19.21 1.50
N GLU A 178 9.25 18.86 2.15
CA GLU A 178 10.58 19.39 1.81
C GLU A 178 10.96 19.10 0.35
N ARG A 179 10.48 17.98 -0.21
CA ARG A 179 10.75 17.55 -1.58
C ARG A 179 9.69 17.98 -2.59
N GLY A 180 8.67 18.72 -2.17
CA GLY A 180 7.58 19.17 -3.03
C GLY A 180 6.66 18.04 -3.53
N LEU A 181 6.71 16.85 -2.91
CA LEU A 181 5.88 15.70 -3.27
C LEU A 181 4.53 15.67 -2.53
N PHE A 182 4.39 16.43 -1.45
CA PHE A 182 3.20 16.38 -0.59
C PHE A 182 1.91 16.78 -1.31
N GLU A 183 1.96 17.79 -2.18
CA GLU A 183 0.78 18.25 -2.93
C GLU A 183 0.34 17.23 -3.99
N ASP A 184 1.28 16.44 -4.52
CA ASP A 184 1.03 15.44 -5.57
C ASP A 184 0.86 14.00 -5.02
N THR A 185 1.01 13.81 -3.71
CA THR A 185 0.94 12.50 -3.05
C THR A 185 -0.17 12.46 -2.02
N LEU A 186 -1.19 11.65 -2.27
CA LEU A 186 -2.18 11.31 -1.25
C LEU A 186 -1.62 10.26 -0.29
N VAL A 187 -1.50 10.62 0.99
CA VAL A 187 -1.16 9.70 2.08
C VAL A 187 -2.45 9.30 2.78
N LEU A 188 -2.73 7.99 2.79
CA LEU A 188 -3.81 7.38 3.57
C LEU A 188 -3.19 6.52 4.67
N CYS A 189 -3.65 6.71 5.90
CA CYS A 189 -3.28 5.86 7.03
C CYS A 189 -4.52 5.42 7.80
N GLY A 190 -4.63 4.12 8.01
CA GLY A 190 -5.75 3.49 8.68
C GLY A 190 -5.67 1.97 8.54
N GLY A 191 -6.79 1.31 8.83
CA GLY A 191 -7.00 -0.12 8.64
C GLY A 191 -8.41 -0.39 8.13
N GLU A 192 -8.82 -1.65 8.19
CA GLU A 192 -10.11 -2.14 7.69
C GLU A 192 -11.28 -2.02 8.67
N PHE A 193 -11.01 -1.94 9.98
CA PHE A 193 -12.01 -1.81 11.04
C PHE A 193 -11.43 -1.09 12.28
N GLY A 194 -12.32 -0.67 13.17
CA GLY A 194 -11.96 -0.19 14.50
C GLY A 194 -12.06 -1.28 15.56
N ARG A 195 -12.00 -0.87 16.84
CA ARG A 195 -12.32 -1.74 17.98
C ARG A 195 -13.56 -1.20 18.68
N THR A 196 -14.39 -2.11 19.17
CA THR A 196 -15.61 -1.74 19.90
C THR A 196 -15.24 -0.89 21.13
N PRO A 197 -16.16 -0.05 21.62
CA PRO A 197 -15.98 0.65 22.88
C PRO A 197 -16.22 -0.26 24.10
N ALA A 198 -16.81 -1.43 23.89
CA ALA A 198 -17.09 -2.42 24.92
C ALA A 198 -15.97 -3.46 25.02
N VAL A 199 -15.79 -4.01 26.22
CA VAL A 199 -14.87 -5.13 26.44
C VAL A 199 -15.50 -6.41 25.89
N GLU A 200 -14.70 -7.23 25.20
CA GLU A 200 -15.12 -8.57 24.80
C GLU A 200 -15.22 -9.45 26.05
N LEU A 201 -16.42 -9.94 26.36
CA LEU A 201 -16.61 -10.81 27.51
C LEU A 201 -16.05 -12.21 27.19
N PRO A 202 -15.40 -12.88 28.15
CA PRO A 202 -14.95 -14.24 27.98
C PRO A 202 -16.09 -15.15 27.52
N GLN A 203 -15.86 -15.94 26.47
CA GLN A 203 -16.78 -17.03 26.16
C GLN A 203 -16.73 -18.07 27.28
N PRO A 204 -17.87 -18.56 27.79
CA PRO A 204 -17.87 -19.60 28.81
C PRO A 204 -17.08 -20.83 28.34
N GLY A 205 -16.05 -21.22 29.10
CA GLY A 205 -15.22 -22.39 28.81
C GLY A 205 -13.95 -22.15 27.99
N THR A 206 -13.67 -20.92 27.53
CA THR A 206 -12.45 -20.63 26.75
C THR A 206 -11.25 -20.21 27.59
N GLY A 207 -11.39 -20.05 28.91
CA GLY A 207 -10.28 -19.73 29.83
C GLY A 207 -9.63 -18.35 29.63
N ASN A 208 -10.01 -17.63 28.57
CA ASN A 208 -9.45 -16.33 28.22
C ASN A 208 -10.17 -15.23 29.00
N VAL A 209 -9.54 -14.77 30.08
CA VAL A 209 -10.01 -13.64 30.91
C VAL A 209 -9.35 -12.33 30.46
N GLU A 210 -9.10 -12.17 29.17
CA GLU A 210 -8.38 -11.01 28.69
C GLU A 210 -9.35 -9.88 28.32
N LEU A 211 -9.18 -8.72 28.97
CA LEU A 211 -10.00 -7.52 28.79
C LEU A 211 -9.68 -6.83 27.44
N GLY A 212 -9.97 -7.51 26.33
CA GLY A 212 -9.92 -7.00 24.97
C GLY A 212 -11.15 -6.24 24.55
N ARG A 213 -11.22 -5.86 23.27
CA ARG A 213 -12.40 -5.25 22.63
C ARG A 213 -12.59 -5.97 21.30
N ASP A 214 -13.81 -6.20 20.83
CA ASP A 214 -14.04 -6.90 19.55
C ASP A 214 -13.84 -5.96 18.32
N HIS A 215 -13.86 -6.49 17.10
CA HIS A 215 -13.86 -5.72 15.84
C HIS A 215 -15.07 -4.79 15.76
N ASN A 216 -14.86 -3.56 15.26
CA ASN A 216 -15.93 -2.60 15.04
C ASN A 216 -15.92 -2.06 13.61
N HIS A 217 -16.79 -2.63 12.78
CA HIS A 217 -17.02 -2.17 11.40
C HIS A 217 -18.10 -1.08 11.32
N TYR A 218 -18.81 -0.77 12.41
CA TYR A 218 -19.87 0.24 12.43
C TYR A 218 -19.34 1.67 12.52
N GLY A 219 -18.14 1.86 13.06
CA GLY A 219 -17.50 3.16 13.20
C GLY A 219 -16.03 3.04 13.52
N PHE A 220 -15.19 3.66 12.69
CA PHE A 220 -13.75 3.77 12.90
C PHE A 220 -13.21 4.98 12.16
N SER A 221 -11.96 5.35 12.46
CA SER A 221 -11.31 6.53 11.91
C SER A 221 -10.09 6.15 11.09
N LEU A 222 -9.84 6.94 10.06
CA LEU A 222 -8.60 6.96 9.28
C LEU A 222 -8.25 8.43 9.02
N TRP A 223 -7.03 8.69 8.57
CA TRP A 223 -6.63 10.04 8.18
C TRP A 223 -6.02 10.07 6.78
N LEU A 224 -6.20 11.23 6.14
CA LEU A 224 -5.68 11.57 4.82
C LEU A 224 -4.78 12.80 4.94
N ALA A 225 -3.72 12.88 4.14
CA ALA A 225 -2.89 14.07 4.04
C ALA A 225 -2.30 14.20 2.62
N GLY A 226 -2.13 15.44 2.15
CA GLY A 226 -1.56 15.72 0.83
C GLY A 226 -2.51 15.36 -0.33
N GLY A 227 -2.02 15.47 -1.56
CA GLY A 227 -2.78 14.99 -2.73
C GLY A 227 -4.14 15.66 -2.93
N GLY A 228 -4.28 16.94 -2.56
CA GLY A 228 -5.52 17.72 -2.78
C GLY A 228 -6.62 17.56 -1.70
N VAL A 229 -6.32 16.94 -0.55
CA VAL A 229 -7.27 16.92 0.59
C VAL A 229 -7.12 18.16 1.47
N LYS A 230 -8.23 18.63 2.01
CA LYS A 230 -8.27 19.75 2.96
C LYS A 230 -7.70 19.32 4.32
N GLY A 231 -6.58 19.93 4.71
CA GLY A 231 -5.92 19.66 5.98
C GLY A 231 -6.59 20.32 7.20
N GLY A 232 -6.21 19.87 8.39
CA GLY A 232 -6.57 20.53 9.66
C GLY A 232 -8.04 20.43 10.04
N MET A 233 -8.73 19.36 9.62
CA MET A 233 -10.13 19.15 9.93
C MET A 233 -10.45 17.70 10.26
N THR A 234 -11.58 17.51 10.95
CA THR A 234 -12.25 16.21 11.13
C THR A 234 -13.52 16.19 10.29
N TYR A 235 -13.79 15.07 9.61
CA TYR A 235 -15.01 14.91 8.81
C TYR A 235 -15.84 13.74 9.35
N GLY A 236 -17.01 14.08 9.90
CA GLY A 236 -17.91 13.13 10.55
C GLY A 236 -17.53 12.80 11.99
N ALA A 237 -18.38 12.03 12.64
CA ALA A 237 -18.21 11.60 14.02
C ALA A 237 -19.00 10.31 14.31
N THR A 238 -18.54 9.57 15.31
CA THR A 238 -19.28 8.46 15.90
C THR A 238 -20.32 8.96 16.91
N ASP A 239 -21.20 8.07 17.35
CA ASP A 239 -22.02 8.29 18.52
C ASP A 239 -21.18 8.55 19.78
N ASP A 240 -21.84 9.00 20.85
CA ASP A 240 -21.20 9.35 22.12
C ASP A 240 -20.43 8.19 22.77
N PHE A 241 -20.70 6.95 22.35
CA PHE A 241 -20.01 5.76 22.83
C PHE A 241 -18.83 5.35 21.94
N GLY A 242 -18.66 5.95 20.76
CA GLY A 242 -17.65 5.51 19.79
C GLY A 242 -18.00 4.22 19.07
N TYR A 243 -19.28 3.81 19.06
CA TYR A 243 -19.72 2.54 18.48
C TYR A 243 -19.98 2.66 16.98
N ARG A 244 -20.76 3.65 16.54
CA ARG A 244 -21.19 3.77 15.14
C ARG A 244 -20.99 5.18 14.59
N ALA A 245 -20.59 5.30 13.33
CA ALA A 245 -20.59 6.59 12.62
C ALA A 245 -22.02 7.13 12.44
N ILE A 246 -22.31 8.33 12.96
CA ILE A 246 -23.65 8.95 12.89
C ILE A 246 -23.66 10.33 12.25
N ASP A 247 -22.56 11.10 12.35
CA ASP A 247 -22.41 12.38 11.65
C ASP A 247 -21.58 12.17 10.38
N LYS A 248 -22.12 12.58 9.23
CA LYS A 248 -21.52 12.47 7.89
C LYS A 248 -20.77 11.14 7.66
N PRO A 249 -21.43 9.99 7.86
CA PRO A 249 -20.78 8.69 7.66
C PRO A 249 -20.27 8.57 6.23
N VAL A 250 -19.03 8.10 6.08
CA VAL A 250 -18.38 7.86 4.78
C VAL A 250 -18.30 6.36 4.57
N HIS A 251 -18.94 5.85 3.52
CA HIS A 251 -18.83 4.45 3.16
C HIS A 251 -17.48 4.17 2.48
N VAL A 252 -16.97 2.94 2.55
CA VAL A 252 -15.71 2.56 1.89
C VAL A 252 -15.75 2.83 0.37
N HIS A 253 -16.91 2.66 -0.26
CA HIS A 253 -17.09 3.01 -1.68
C HIS A 253 -16.94 4.52 -1.94
N ASP A 254 -17.40 5.37 -1.03
CA ASP A 254 -17.30 6.84 -1.15
C ASP A 254 -15.85 7.29 -0.95
N LEU A 255 -15.12 6.66 -0.01
CA LEU A 255 -13.70 6.89 0.18
C LEU A 255 -12.92 6.54 -1.10
N HIS A 256 -13.13 5.35 -1.66
CA HIS A 256 -12.44 4.93 -2.90
C HIS A 256 -12.83 5.79 -4.11
N ALA A 257 -14.09 6.20 -4.23
CA ALA A 257 -14.52 7.15 -5.25
C ALA A 257 -13.77 8.48 -5.12
N THR A 258 -13.55 8.95 -3.89
CA THR A 258 -12.82 10.18 -3.59
C THR A 258 -11.33 10.06 -3.90
N ILE A 259 -10.70 8.93 -3.55
CA ILE A 259 -9.30 8.65 -3.92
C ILE A 259 -9.13 8.66 -5.43
N LEU A 260 -10.02 7.96 -6.17
CA LEU A 260 -9.98 7.95 -7.63
C LEU A 260 -10.17 9.34 -8.24
N HIS A 261 -11.07 10.15 -7.66
CA HIS A 261 -11.26 11.54 -8.07
C HIS A 261 -9.99 12.38 -7.88
N LEU A 262 -9.32 12.26 -6.73
CA LEU A 262 -8.05 12.95 -6.46
C LEU A 262 -6.93 12.51 -7.41
N MET A 263 -6.97 11.25 -7.86
CA MET A 263 -6.07 10.73 -8.89
C MET A 263 -6.42 11.21 -10.32
N GLY A 264 -7.48 12.00 -10.49
CA GLY A 264 -7.94 12.52 -11.78
C GLY A 264 -8.82 11.57 -12.57
N PHE A 265 -9.31 10.49 -11.96
CA PHE A 265 -10.21 9.54 -12.61
C PHE A 265 -11.68 9.83 -12.32
N ASP A 266 -12.51 9.59 -13.33
CA ASP A 266 -13.94 9.44 -13.16
C ASP A 266 -14.23 7.97 -12.81
N HIS A 267 -14.53 7.70 -11.53
CA HIS A 267 -14.70 6.33 -11.02
C HIS A 267 -15.88 5.58 -11.67
N GLU A 268 -16.87 6.30 -12.22
CA GLU A 268 -18.01 5.67 -12.90
C GLU A 268 -17.67 5.24 -14.33
N LYS A 269 -16.64 5.86 -14.93
CA LYS A 269 -16.15 5.56 -16.29
C LYS A 269 -14.93 4.63 -16.29
N LEU A 270 -14.20 4.54 -15.19
CA LEU A 270 -13.06 3.63 -15.05
C LEU A 270 -13.57 2.19 -14.87
N THR A 271 -13.90 1.55 -15.99
CA THR A 271 -14.47 0.20 -16.04
C THR A 271 -13.55 -0.81 -16.72
N TYR A 272 -13.57 -2.05 -16.24
CA TYR A 272 -12.86 -3.18 -16.83
C TYR A 272 -13.82 -4.33 -17.11
N ARG A 273 -13.71 -4.92 -18.31
CA ARG A 273 -14.50 -6.10 -18.67
C ARG A 273 -13.92 -7.34 -17.98
N PHE A 274 -14.71 -7.95 -17.10
CA PHE A 274 -14.32 -9.15 -16.36
C PHE A 274 -15.54 -10.06 -16.16
N SER A 275 -15.36 -11.38 -16.27
CA SER A 275 -16.45 -12.37 -16.11
C SER A 275 -17.78 -12.02 -16.80
N GLY A 276 -17.72 -11.42 -17.99
CA GLY A 276 -18.90 -11.11 -18.80
C GLY A 276 -19.62 -9.79 -18.48
N ARG A 277 -19.15 -8.97 -17.52
CA ARG A 277 -19.70 -7.64 -17.24
C ARG A 277 -18.62 -6.57 -17.10
N ASP A 278 -19.02 -5.30 -17.17
CA ASP A 278 -18.13 -4.18 -16.84
C ASP A 278 -18.10 -3.98 -15.32
N PHE A 279 -16.91 -4.07 -14.74
CA PHE A 279 -16.65 -3.86 -13.32
C PHE A 279 -16.06 -2.47 -13.09
N ARG A 280 -16.53 -1.79 -12.05
CA ARG A 280 -15.94 -0.57 -11.49
C ARG A 280 -15.21 -0.92 -10.19
N LEU A 281 -14.17 -0.17 -9.85
CA LEU A 281 -13.46 -0.30 -8.56
C LEU A 281 -14.35 0.02 -7.35
N THR A 282 -15.37 0.86 -7.53
CA THR A 282 -16.37 1.19 -6.50
C THR A 282 -17.67 0.39 -6.66
N ASP A 283 -17.67 -0.64 -7.52
CA ASP A 283 -18.84 -1.40 -7.95
C ASP A 283 -20.00 -0.49 -8.41
N VAL A 284 -21.23 -0.71 -7.96
CA VAL A 284 -22.40 0.12 -8.29
C VAL A 284 -22.62 1.29 -7.31
N TYR A 285 -21.65 1.54 -6.43
CA TYR A 285 -21.71 2.54 -5.36
C TYR A 285 -20.62 3.60 -5.50
N GLY A 286 -20.57 4.50 -4.52
CA GLY A 286 -19.54 5.52 -4.36
C GLY A 286 -20.04 6.89 -4.77
N LYS A 287 -19.84 7.87 -3.89
CA LYS A 287 -19.99 9.29 -4.14
C LYS A 287 -18.73 10.00 -3.67
N VAL A 288 -18.24 10.92 -4.48
CA VAL A 288 -17.09 11.75 -4.09
C VAL A 288 -17.44 12.59 -2.86
N VAL A 289 -16.65 12.44 -1.79
CA VAL A 289 -16.79 13.18 -0.54
C VAL A 289 -16.21 14.58 -0.73
N ARG A 290 -17.01 15.49 -1.30
CA ARG A 290 -16.55 16.85 -1.63
C ARG A 290 -16.12 17.68 -0.41
N GLY A 291 -16.65 17.37 0.76
CA GLY A 291 -16.37 18.13 1.99
C GLY A 291 -14.94 17.99 2.53
N ILE A 292 -14.14 17.06 2.00
CA ILE A 292 -12.74 16.86 2.39
C ILE A 292 -11.74 17.30 1.30
N LEU A 293 -12.21 17.85 0.18
CA LEU A 293 -11.35 18.34 -0.90
C LEU A 293 -10.91 19.78 -0.61
N ALA A 294 -9.69 20.14 -1.07
CA ALA A 294 -9.10 21.48 -0.92
C ALA A 294 -9.72 22.52 -1.87
#